data_AF-A0A1J4QG55-F1
#
_entry.id   AF-A0A1J4QG55-F1
#
_cell.length_a   1.000
_cell.length_b   1.000
_cell.length_c   1.000
_cell.angle_alpha   90.00
_cell.angle_beta   90.00
_cell.angle_gamma   90.00
#
_symmetry.space_group_name_H-M   'P 1'
#
loop_
_entity.id
_entity.type
_entity.pdbx_description
1 polymer ?
#
loop_
_entity_poly.entity_id
_entity_poly.type
_entity_poly.pdbx_seq_one_letter_code
_entity_poly.pdbx_strand_id
1 'polypeptide(L)'
;MKLNKRLTLNGEDIHLVDDKWMLELSSAGRGFVTVKGSAQPRAMVHFDIGYGTRLQRYFTGIVARAEPADNGHTRLLVKELAFVLGTRITMSLQHATFRQVITRLADETGLNFVLPEAEYVDTPIPNFTTAGTGAQLLQNAGRAFNIPEFCWYQQPDGNIYAGSYRHSRWPARPVTLDAEASSQQAGGNSLTLPMSPIMRPGAKVNGHTITQVEFDGTHMTLRWQGKQKTAQQRQVEQSFPELAAGFHLPTFGIVTAASDRASAGQRNDPFRPRYAVDVQQLDENGKPDTEVPVFMAVPVPVLFGGPEQGQFQYPVEGTLVELGFAFGRADQPFIRTVLGSGWSLPNIQPGEQLTQQRGEVYQRTDNAGNHTLATDQTIHHIAAQLQQEADDYQSHFGNHHTTVAQHSTEEVAGRKLIEALGAIELLAGDDLELATLANLHLVAAGERVDVTGANYQHSIGGDSTTTITGDEQRTTQGNTTEQITGNKSSQAKTQTILGNSIVLGNGTHNMLTLMIGMMANVQDALNKLDSHTHPNHNTPPNVQGQVAGHATAIGTTKTNLQSFTG
;
A
#
# COMPACT_ATOMS: atom_id res chain seq x y z
N MET A 1 21.44 69.14 -33.42
CA MET A 1 21.53 68.31 -34.66
C MET A 1 20.12 67.92 -35.08
N LYS A 2 19.82 67.87 -36.39
CA LYS A 2 18.49 67.47 -36.88
C LYS A 2 18.33 65.95 -36.76
N LEU A 3 17.20 65.51 -36.20
CA LEU A 3 16.80 64.11 -36.11
C LEU A 3 16.23 63.68 -37.47
N ASN A 4 16.84 62.66 -38.08
CA ASN A 4 16.41 62.10 -39.35
C ASN A 4 15.64 60.79 -39.09
N LYS A 5 14.57 60.58 -39.85
CA LYS A 5 13.66 59.44 -39.73
C LYS A 5 13.40 58.84 -41.09
N ARG A 6 13.40 57.52 -41.18
CA ARG A 6 13.01 56.76 -42.37
C ARG A 6 12.06 55.66 -41.95
N LEU A 7 10.90 55.60 -42.60
CA LEU A 7 9.96 54.50 -42.45
C LEU A 7 9.89 53.75 -43.78
N THR A 8 10.04 52.44 -43.75
CA THR A 8 9.79 51.59 -44.92
C THR A 8 8.67 50.61 -44.65
N LEU A 9 7.83 50.39 -45.67
CA LEU A 9 6.78 49.38 -45.69
C LEU A 9 7.11 48.35 -46.77
N ASN A 10 7.26 47.08 -46.40
CA ASN A 10 7.73 46.00 -47.30
C ASN A 10 9.03 46.32 -48.05
N GLY A 11 9.89 47.16 -47.47
CA GLY A 11 11.16 47.57 -48.08
C GLY A 11 11.09 48.84 -48.93
N GLU A 12 9.91 49.39 -49.19
CA GLU A 12 9.74 50.65 -49.92
C GLU A 12 9.67 51.84 -48.97
N ASP A 13 10.39 52.91 -49.27
CA ASP A 13 10.37 54.15 -48.49
C ASP A 13 8.98 54.81 -48.58
N ILE A 14 8.40 55.12 -47.42
CA ILE A 14 7.14 55.86 -47.33
C ILE A 14 7.34 57.18 -46.58
N HIS A 15 6.62 58.21 -47.01
CA HIS A 15 6.70 59.52 -46.38
C HIS A 15 5.96 59.50 -45.03
N LEU A 16 6.75 59.58 -43.95
CA LEU A 16 6.27 59.67 -42.56
C LEU A 16 5.91 61.13 -42.21
N VAL A 17 4.69 61.34 -41.73
CA VAL A 17 4.16 62.66 -41.36
C VAL A 17 4.17 62.88 -39.85
N ASP A 18 3.71 61.89 -39.10
CA ASP A 18 3.63 61.93 -37.64
C ASP A 18 3.90 60.54 -37.06
N ASP A 19 4.47 60.49 -35.86
CA ASP A 19 4.89 59.25 -35.24
C ASP A 19 5.01 59.31 -33.71
N LYS A 20 4.32 58.36 -33.08
CA LYS A 20 4.47 58.04 -31.66
C LYS A 20 4.79 56.57 -31.50
N TRP A 21 5.74 56.25 -30.64
CA TRP A 21 6.20 54.89 -30.43
C TRP A 21 6.28 54.57 -28.94
N MET A 22 5.97 53.34 -28.57
CA MET A 22 6.01 52.86 -27.21
C MET A 22 6.62 51.46 -27.20
N LEU A 23 7.76 51.33 -26.55
CA LEU A 23 8.46 50.07 -26.34
C LEU A 23 8.36 49.70 -24.86
N GLU A 24 8.16 48.43 -24.56
CA GLU A 24 7.98 47.92 -23.21
C GLU A 24 8.89 46.70 -22.99
N LEU A 25 9.41 46.53 -21.77
CA LEU A 25 10.16 45.34 -21.38
C LEU A 25 9.16 44.21 -21.14
N SER A 26 9.38 43.05 -21.76
CA SER A 26 8.50 41.88 -21.63
C SER A 26 7.06 42.13 -22.08
N SER A 27 6.90 42.99 -23.09
CA SER A 27 5.65 43.21 -23.82
C SER A 27 5.98 43.66 -25.25
N ALA A 28 5.02 43.54 -26.17
CA ALA A 28 5.22 43.95 -27.56
C ALA A 28 5.08 45.47 -27.71
N GLY A 29 6.10 46.11 -28.28
CA GLY A 29 6.07 47.52 -28.61
C GLY A 29 5.01 47.85 -29.67
N ARG A 30 4.55 49.11 -29.68
CA ARG A 30 3.55 49.63 -30.60
C ARG A 30 3.91 51.03 -31.08
N GLY A 31 3.44 51.37 -32.28
CA GLY A 31 3.54 52.71 -32.84
C GLY A 31 2.22 53.17 -33.43
N PHE A 32 1.97 54.47 -33.32
CA PHE A 32 0.88 55.16 -34.00
C PHE A 32 1.54 56.13 -34.96
N VAL A 33 1.49 55.81 -36.26
CA VAL A 33 2.18 56.58 -37.30
C VAL A 33 1.21 57.02 -38.38
N THR A 34 1.43 58.20 -38.93
CA THR A 34 0.67 58.72 -40.08
C THR A 34 1.59 58.80 -41.29
N VAL A 35 1.17 58.19 -42.39
CA VAL A 35 1.94 58.14 -43.65
C VAL A 35 1.14 58.74 -44.80
N LYS A 36 1.84 59.26 -45.81
CA LYS A 36 1.22 59.69 -47.07
C LYS A 36 0.99 58.50 -48.01
N GLY A 37 -0.21 58.39 -48.58
CA GLY A 37 -0.61 57.27 -49.44
C GLY A 37 -1.36 56.18 -48.67
N SER A 38 -1.53 55.02 -49.31
CA SER A 38 -2.17 53.84 -48.73
C SER A 38 -1.13 52.84 -48.20
N ALA A 39 -1.50 52.12 -47.15
CA ALA A 39 -0.71 51.02 -46.62
C ALA A 39 -1.63 49.82 -46.35
N GLN A 40 -1.11 48.62 -46.57
CA GLN A 40 -1.86 47.39 -46.32
C GLN A 40 -1.58 46.87 -44.90
N PRO A 41 -2.59 46.34 -44.19
CA PRO A 41 -2.36 45.53 -43.00
C PRO A 41 -1.38 44.40 -43.31
N ARG A 42 -0.59 44.01 -42.30
CA ARG A 42 0.49 43.01 -42.36
C ARG A 42 1.71 43.40 -43.19
N ALA A 43 1.78 44.60 -43.75
CA ALA A 43 3.03 45.10 -44.34
C ALA A 43 4.14 45.14 -43.27
N MET A 44 5.34 44.70 -43.63
CA MET A 44 6.53 44.74 -42.80
C MET A 44 6.97 46.19 -42.59
N VAL A 45 7.18 46.59 -41.35
CA VAL A 45 7.50 47.95 -40.94
C VAL A 45 8.93 48.00 -40.44
N HIS A 46 9.74 48.87 -41.04
CA HIS A 46 11.05 49.23 -40.52
C HIS A 46 11.13 50.71 -40.27
N PHE A 47 11.41 51.10 -39.03
CA PHE A 47 11.65 52.48 -38.66
C PHE A 47 13.11 52.66 -38.28
N ASP A 48 13.83 53.45 -39.07
CA ASP A 48 15.21 53.83 -38.83
C ASP A 48 15.27 55.30 -38.41
N ILE A 49 16.08 55.60 -37.40
CA ILE A 49 16.17 56.92 -36.78
C ILE A 49 17.61 57.21 -36.36
N GLY A 50 18.01 58.48 -36.41
CA GLY A 50 19.35 58.88 -36.00
C GLY A 50 19.67 60.34 -36.29
N TYR A 51 20.87 60.75 -35.90
CA TYR A 51 21.38 62.11 -36.10
C TYR A 51 22.43 62.13 -37.22
N GLY A 52 22.38 63.18 -38.06
CA GLY A 52 23.28 63.29 -39.21
C GLY A 52 22.99 62.22 -40.27
N THR A 53 24.02 61.63 -40.87
CA THR A 53 23.88 60.63 -41.94
C THR A 53 23.70 59.19 -41.43
N ARG A 54 23.79 58.95 -40.12
CA ARG A 54 23.75 57.61 -39.53
C ARG A 54 22.38 57.29 -38.95
N LEU A 55 21.55 56.59 -39.72
CA LEU A 55 20.29 56.02 -39.25
C LEU A 55 20.54 54.62 -38.66
N GLN A 56 19.83 54.29 -37.58
CA GLN A 56 19.83 52.96 -36.97
C GLN A 56 18.41 52.44 -36.87
N ARG A 57 18.25 51.13 -37.02
CA ARG A 57 16.96 50.47 -36.82
C ARG A 57 16.50 50.67 -35.38
N TYR A 58 15.29 51.19 -35.22
CA TYR A 58 14.65 51.40 -33.92
C TYR A 58 13.37 50.59 -33.75
N PHE A 59 12.65 50.31 -34.83
CA PHE A 59 11.46 49.46 -34.77
C PHE A 59 11.42 48.51 -35.96
N THR A 60 11.12 47.25 -35.67
CA THR A 60 10.81 46.21 -36.66
C THR A 60 9.49 45.59 -36.26
N GLY A 61 8.53 45.55 -37.18
CA GLY A 61 7.21 45.07 -36.85
C GLY A 61 6.30 44.98 -38.06
N ILE A 62 5.00 44.98 -37.83
CA ILE A 62 3.99 44.91 -38.89
C ILE A 62 2.91 45.98 -38.70
N VAL A 63 2.26 46.34 -39.80
CA VAL A 63 1.02 47.12 -39.76
C VAL A 63 -0.09 46.24 -39.19
N ALA A 64 -0.48 46.46 -37.94
CA ALA A 64 -1.57 45.72 -37.29
C ALA A 64 -2.95 46.24 -37.73
N ARG A 65 -3.07 47.55 -37.99
CA ARG A 65 -4.29 48.19 -38.50
C ARG A 65 -3.90 49.40 -39.36
N ALA A 66 -4.62 49.61 -40.47
CA ALA A 66 -4.46 50.76 -41.35
C ALA A 66 -5.83 51.42 -41.55
N GLU A 67 -5.91 52.72 -41.29
CA GLU A 67 -7.15 53.49 -41.37
C GLU A 67 -6.95 54.73 -42.25
N PRO A 68 -7.84 55.01 -43.21
CA PRO A 68 -7.78 56.24 -43.99
C PRO A 68 -7.82 57.49 -43.09
N ALA A 69 -7.04 58.50 -43.46
CA ALA A 69 -7.01 59.81 -42.84
C ALA A 69 -7.13 60.93 -43.90
N ASP A 70 -7.36 62.16 -43.47
CA ASP A 70 -7.61 63.29 -44.37
C ASP A 70 -6.46 63.55 -45.35
N ASN A 71 -6.79 64.11 -46.51
CA ASN A 71 -5.85 64.56 -47.54
C ASN A 71 -4.93 63.45 -48.10
N GLY A 72 -5.43 62.22 -48.23
CA GLY A 72 -4.69 61.10 -48.83
C GLY A 72 -3.62 60.50 -47.92
N HIS A 73 -3.79 60.63 -46.60
CA HIS A 73 -2.94 60.00 -45.60
C HIS A 73 -3.60 58.74 -45.03
N THR A 74 -2.80 57.90 -44.37
CA THR A 74 -3.28 56.72 -43.64
C THR A 74 -2.68 56.71 -42.24
N ARG A 75 -3.51 56.49 -41.21
CA ARG A 75 -3.07 56.24 -39.83
C ARG A 75 -2.84 54.74 -39.65
N LEU A 76 -1.67 54.38 -39.14
CA LEU A 76 -1.25 53.01 -38.93
C LEU A 76 -1.06 52.76 -37.44
N LEU A 77 -1.69 51.69 -36.94
CA LEU A 77 -1.25 51.03 -35.72
C LEU A 77 -0.23 49.98 -36.15
N VAL A 78 1.03 50.20 -35.78
CA VAL A 78 2.11 49.24 -36.02
C VAL A 78 2.47 48.55 -34.71
N LYS A 79 2.82 47.27 -34.77
CA LYS A 79 3.22 46.48 -33.60
C LYS A 79 4.49 45.70 -33.89
N GLU A 80 5.33 45.54 -32.87
CA GLU A 80 6.49 44.66 -32.94
C GLU A 80 6.05 43.23 -33.32
N LEU A 81 6.93 42.46 -33.95
CA LEU A 81 6.65 41.06 -34.32
C LEU A 81 6.25 40.23 -33.09
N ALA A 82 6.84 40.55 -31.94
CA ALA A 82 6.49 40.01 -30.63
C ALA A 82 4.99 40.15 -30.25
N PHE A 83 4.20 40.97 -30.94
CA PHE A 83 2.75 41.02 -30.74
C PHE A 83 2.06 39.66 -31.01
N VAL A 84 2.65 38.80 -31.84
CA VAL A 84 2.18 37.42 -32.03
C VAL A 84 2.19 36.64 -30.70
N LEU A 85 3.02 37.00 -29.73
CA LEU A 85 2.98 36.40 -28.37
C LEU A 85 1.71 36.74 -27.59
N GLY A 86 0.86 37.64 -28.09
CA GLY A 86 -0.48 37.86 -27.55
C GLY A 86 -1.51 36.82 -28.00
N THR A 87 -1.18 35.95 -28.96
CA THR A 87 -2.07 34.86 -29.38
C THR A 87 -2.01 33.70 -28.39
N ARG A 88 -3.05 32.87 -28.41
CA ARG A 88 -3.13 31.69 -27.54
C ARG A 88 -2.09 30.66 -27.95
N ILE A 89 -1.26 30.26 -27.00
CA ILE A 89 -0.27 29.20 -27.11
C ILE A 89 -0.57 28.16 -26.04
N THR A 90 -0.56 26.90 -26.44
CA THR A 90 -0.75 25.76 -25.54
C THR A 90 0.40 24.79 -25.74
N MET A 91 1.10 24.48 -24.67
CA MET A 91 2.28 23.64 -24.70
C MET A 91 2.26 22.71 -23.49
N SER A 92 2.62 21.45 -23.71
CA SER A 92 2.89 20.48 -22.65
C SER A 92 4.06 19.64 -23.09
N LEU A 93 5.14 19.66 -22.31
CA LEU A 93 6.40 18.98 -22.60
C LEU A 93 6.90 18.30 -21.33
N GLN A 94 7.20 17.00 -21.39
CA GLN A 94 7.92 16.29 -20.34
C GLN A 94 9.43 16.48 -20.51
N HIS A 95 10.17 16.47 -19.39
CA HIS A 95 11.63 16.65 -19.38
C HIS A 95 12.09 17.90 -20.16
N ALA A 96 11.26 18.94 -20.12
CA ALA A 96 11.45 20.12 -20.96
C ALA A 96 12.71 20.88 -20.53
N THR A 97 13.50 21.35 -21.49
CA THR A 97 14.49 22.41 -21.26
C THR A 97 13.92 23.76 -21.66
N PHE A 98 14.47 24.85 -21.11
CA PHE A 98 14.03 26.20 -21.50
C PHE A 98 14.25 26.42 -23.01
N ARG A 99 15.35 25.87 -23.56
CA ARG A 99 15.61 25.84 -25.00
C ARG A 99 14.46 25.21 -25.78
N GLN A 100 14.01 24.01 -25.39
CA GLN A 100 12.92 23.32 -26.08
C GLN A 100 11.60 24.10 -26.04
N VAL A 101 11.27 24.69 -24.89
CA VAL A 101 10.09 25.55 -24.74
C VAL A 101 10.15 26.73 -25.70
N ILE A 102 11.31 27.39 -25.78
CA ILE A 102 11.50 28.56 -26.65
C ILE A 102 11.55 28.16 -28.13
N THR A 103 12.20 27.04 -28.48
CA THR A 103 12.20 26.51 -29.85
C THR A 103 10.78 26.21 -30.31
N ARG A 104 9.98 25.53 -29.50
CA ARG A 104 8.59 25.24 -29.87
C ARG A 104 7.73 26.51 -29.96
N LEU A 105 7.96 27.48 -29.08
CA LEU A 105 7.30 28.80 -29.19
C LEU A 105 7.72 29.51 -30.48
N ALA A 106 9.00 29.42 -30.87
CA ALA A 106 9.53 29.96 -32.12
C ALA A 106 8.83 29.32 -33.33
N ASP A 107 8.73 27.99 -33.35
CA ASP A 107 8.09 27.22 -34.42
C ASP A 107 6.59 27.56 -34.56
N GLU A 108 5.86 27.70 -33.45
CA GLU A 108 4.43 28.02 -33.47
C GLU A 108 4.15 29.48 -33.86
N THR A 109 5.07 30.41 -33.58
CA THR A 109 4.86 31.85 -33.81
C THR A 109 5.58 32.41 -35.03
N GLY A 110 6.56 31.68 -35.57
CA GLY A 110 7.48 32.16 -36.60
C GLY A 110 8.46 33.24 -36.12
N LEU A 111 8.60 33.42 -34.80
CA LEU A 111 9.50 34.40 -34.21
C LEU A 111 10.88 33.79 -33.98
N ASN A 112 11.94 34.58 -34.18
CA ASN A 112 13.30 34.13 -33.89
C ASN A 112 13.70 34.53 -32.48
N PHE A 113 14.17 33.58 -31.68
CA PHE A 113 14.60 33.81 -30.31
C PHE A 113 16.11 33.72 -30.15
N VAL A 114 16.65 34.56 -29.26
CA VAL A 114 18.06 34.56 -28.84
C VAL A 114 18.10 34.21 -27.36
N LEU A 115 18.75 33.08 -27.07
CA LEU A 115 18.97 32.57 -25.72
C LEU A 115 20.40 32.87 -25.27
N PRO A 116 20.63 33.20 -23.99
CA PRO A 116 21.99 33.34 -23.47
C PRO A 116 22.70 32.00 -23.33
N GLU A 117 24.03 32.02 -23.25
CA GLU A 117 24.82 30.87 -22.83
C GLU A 117 24.78 30.76 -21.30
N ALA A 118 23.81 30.01 -20.77
CA ALA A 118 23.63 29.80 -19.34
C ALA A 118 23.12 28.39 -19.05
N GLU A 119 23.53 27.81 -17.92
CA GLU A 119 23.21 26.42 -17.54
C GLU A 119 21.70 26.12 -17.55
N TYR A 120 20.88 27.02 -16.97
CA TYR A 120 19.43 26.87 -16.90
C TYR A 120 18.73 26.72 -18.26
N VAL A 121 19.39 27.11 -19.35
CA VAL A 121 18.80 27.02 -20.70
C VAL A 121 18.61 25.56 -21.12
N ASP A 122 19.51 24.70 -20.66
CA ASP A 122 19.57 23.29 -21.04
C ASP A 122 19.31 22.33 -19.87
N THR A 123 19.13 22.83 -18.64
CA THR A 123 18.70 22.03 -17.50
C THR A 123 17.25 21.57 -17.69
N PRO A 124 16.97 20.24 -17.73
CA PRO A 124 15.61 19.74 -17.89
C PRO A 124 14.81 19.86 -16.58
N ILE A 125 13.53 20.19 -16.69
CA ILE A 125 12.54 20.10 -15.61
C ILE A 125 11.56 18.96 -15.89
N PRO A 126 10.94 18.32 -14.86
CA PRO A 126 10.08 17.14 -15.07
C PRO A 126 8.93 17.38 -16.07
N ASN A 127 8.31 18.55 -16.01
CA ASN A 127 7.22 18.91 -16.91
C ASN A 127 7.10 20.44 -17.04
N PHE A 128 6.76 20.92 -18.25
CA PHE A 128 6.33 22.29 -18.50
C PHE A 128 4.98 22.29 -19.21
N THR A 129 3.97 22.92 -18.62
CA THR A 129 2.64 23.05 -19.23
C THR A 129 2.16 24.49 -19.16
N THR A 130 1.56 24.97 -20.24
CA THR A 130 0.94 26.30 -20.30
C THR A 130 -0.31 26.28 -21.17
N ALA A 131 -1.29 27.09 -20.78
CA ALA A 131 -2.48 27.36 -21.56
C ALA A 131 -2.82 28.85 -21.38
N GLY A 132 -2.39 29.67 -22.33
CA GLY A 132 -2.47 31.12 -22.20
C GLY A 132 -1.93 31.81 -23.44
N THR A 133 -1.42 33.02 -23.29
CA THR A 133 -0.71 33.70 -24.37
C THR A 133 0.77 33.31 -24.41
N GLY A 134 1.45 33.49 -25.54
CA GLY A 134 2.92 33.33 -25.63
C GLY A 134 3.68 34.19 -24.60
N ALA A 135 3.18 35.38 -24.27
CA ALA A 135 3.76 36.23 -23.24
C ALA A 135 3.63 35.62 -21.83
N GLN A 136 2.46 35.05 -21.51
CA GLN A 136 2.24 34.32 -20.25
C GLN A 136 3.10 33.05 -20.19
N LEU A 137 3.26 32.35 -21.32
CA LEU A 137 4.18 31.21 -21.42
C LEU A 137 5.61 31.63 -21.04
N LEU A 138 6.13 32.72 -21.60
CA LEU A 138 7.48 33.19 -21.28
C LEU A 138 7.62 33.54 -19.79
N GLN A 139 6.64 34.23 -19.21
CA GLN A 139 6.64 34.55 -17.78
C GLN A 139 6.64 33.28 -16.91
N ASN A 140 5.81 32.29 -17.25
CA ASN A 140 5.74 31.02 -16.55
C ASN A 140 7.03 30.21 -16.72
N ALA A 141 7.66 30.27 -17.90
CA ALA A 141 8.94 29.64 -18.16
C ALA A 141 10.06 30.22 -17.27
N GLY A 142 10.11 31.54 -17.10
CA GLY A 142 11.06 32.18 -16.19
C GLY A 142 11.00 31.58 -14.77
N ARG A 143 9.79 31.35 -14.24
CA ARG A 143 9.58 30.71 -12.93
C ARG A 143 9.89 29.22 -12.95
N ALA A 144 9.35 28.48 -13.93
CA ALA A 144 9.47 27.02 -14.00
C ALA A 144 10.93 26.54 -14.13
N PHE A 145 11.78 27.31 -14.82
CA PHE A 145 13.20 27.03 -14.98
C PHE A 145 14.09 27.75 -13.95
N ASN A 146 13.48 28.39 -12.93
CA ASN A 146 14.17 29.16 -11.90
C ASN A 146 15.20 30.17 -12.47
N ILE A 147 14.79 30.93 -13.49
CA ILE A 147 15.66 31.88 -14.18
C ILE A 147 15.67 33.21 -13.41
N PRO A 148 16.81 33.62 -12.82
CA PRO A 148 16.87 34.83 -12.01
C PRO A 148 16.65 36.08 -12.86
N GLU A 149 15.84 37.03 -12.39
CA GLU A 149 15.53 38.28 -13.10
C GLU A 149 15.12 38.05 -14.55
N PHE A 150 14.27 37.05 -14.81
CA PHE A 150 13.82 36.70 -16.15
C PHE A 150 13.21 37.90 -16.87
N CYS A 151 13.63 38.13 -18.12
CA CYS A 151 13.03 39.10 -19.00
C CYS A 151 13.04 38.61 -20.45
N TRP A 152 12.15 39.19 -21.25
CA TRP A 152 12.19 39.07 -22.70
C TRP A 152 11.93 40.43 -23.35
N TYR A 153 12.45 40.64 -24.57
CA TYR A 153 12.19 41.85 -25.37
C TYR A 153 12.60 41.65 -26.82
N GLN A 154 11.93 42.34 -27.74
CA GLN A 154 12.32 42.35 -29.14
C GLN A 154 13.51 43.31 -29.37
N GLN A 155 14.49 42.81 -30.09
CA GLN A 155 15.65 43.54 -30.56
C GLN A 155 15.33 44.30 -31.84
N PRO A 156 16.12 45.34 -32.19
CA PRO A 156 15.87 46.11 -33.40
C PRO A 156 15.80 45.30 -34.69
N ASP A 157 16.53 44.20 -34.79
CA ASP A 157 16.55 43.29 -35.94
C ASP A 157 15.30 42.38 -36.04
N GLY A 158 14.42 42.41 -35.04
CA GLY A 158 13.22 41.58 -34.96
C GLY A 158 13.39 40.30 -34.12
N ASN A 159 14.62 39.95 -33.72
CA ASN A 159 14.87 38.80 -32.86
C ASN A 159 14.39 39.08 -31.42
N ILE A 160 13.99 38.05 -30.67
CA ILE A 160 13.49 38.19 -29.30
C ILE A 160 14.51 37.59 -28.34
N TYR A 161 15.06 38.41 -27.44
CA TYR A 161 15.83 37.88 -26.32
C TYR A 161 14.87 37.28 -25.28
N ALA A 162 15.20 36.10 -24.72
CA ALA A 162 14.49 35.54 -23.57
C ALA A 162 15.50 34.87 -22.62
N GLY A 163 15.53 35.29 -21.35
CA GLY A 163 16.46 34.75 -20.35
C GLY A 163 16.65 35.69 -19.16
N SER A 164 17.64 35.40 -18.32
CA SER A 164 17.99 36.27 -17.20
C SER A 164 18.42 37.66 -17.67
N TYR A 165 18.00 38.71 -16.99
CA TYR A 165 18.49 40.06 -17.21
C TYR A 165 20.03 40.15 -17.12
N ARG A 166 20.65 39.37 -16.23
CA ARG A 166 22.11 39.33 -16.02
C ARG A 166 22.88 38.86 -17.24
N HIS A 167 22.28 38.00 -18.05
CA HIS A 167 22.86 37.50 -19.29
C HIS A 167 22.42 38.30 -20.52
N SER A 168 21.57 39.30 -20.35
CA SER A 168 21.17 40.19 -21.42
C SER A 168 22.33 41.16 -21.77
N ARG A 169 22.16 41.94 -22.83
CA ARG A 169 23.16 42.95 -23.24
C ARG A 169 23.27 44.16 -22.32
N TRP A 170 22.30 44.33 -21.41
CA TRP A 170 22.09 45.59 -20.67
C TRP A 170 23.03 45.80 -19.47
N PRO A 171 23.36 44.78 -18.64
CA PRO A 171 24.26 44.95 -17.50
C PRO A 171 25.63 45.54 -17.86
N ALA A 172 26.14 45.22 -19.05
CA ALA A 172 27.42 45.72 -19.54
C ALA A 172 27.35 47.14 -20.16
N ARG A 173 26.16 47.78 -20.20
CA ARG A 173 25.94 49.07 -20.87
C ARG A 173 25.09 50.03 -20.02
N PRO A 174 25.50 50.35 -18.78
CA PRO A 174 24.82 51.38 -18.00
C PRO A 174 25.00 52.75 -18.66
N VAL A 175 23.98 53.59 -18.59
CA VAL A 175 24.03 54.98 -19.03
C VAL A 175 23.83 55.88 -17.83
N THR A 176 24.72 56.86 -17.69
CA THR A 176 24.58 57.94 -16.71
C THR A 176 24.21 59.20 -17.47
N LEU A 177 23.14 59.87 -17.04
CA LEU A 177 22.68 61.14 -17.62
C LEU A 177 22.83 62.24 -16.58
N ASP A 178 23.42 63.36 -16.99
CA ASP A 178 23.61 64.54 -16.14
C ASP A 178 22.29 65.26 -15.86
N ALA A 179 22.17 65.88 -14.68
CA ALA A 179 20.94 66.51 -14.19
C ALA A 179 20.38 67.60 -15.13
N GLU A 180 21.24 68.32 -15.86
CA GLU A 180 20.81 69.38 -16.80
C GLU A 180 20.08 68.85 -18.05
N ALA A 181 20.23 67.57 -18.39
CA ALA A 181 19.53 66.95 -19.53
C ALA A 181 18.10 66.49 -19.20
N SER A 182 17.69 66.55 -17.93
CA SER A 182 16.42 66.03 -17.40
C SER A 182 15.34 67.11 -17.28
N SER A 183 14.80 67.57 -18.41
CA SER A 183 13.98 68.79 -18.40
C SER A 183 12.59 68.68 -17.79
N GLN A 184 12.04 67.49 -17.49
CA GLN A 184 10.79 67.34 -16.74
C GLN A 184 10.74 65.99 -15.99
N GLN A 185 10.91 66.03 -14.67
CA GLN A 185 10.68 64.88 -13.80
C GLN A 185 9.20 64.86 -13.39
N ALA A 186 8.34 64.20 -14.17
CA ALA A 186 6.97 63.95 -13.77
C ALA A 186 6.95 62.73 -12.82
N GLY A 187 6.98 62.99 -11.51
CA GLY A 187 6.72 62.00 -10.46
C GLY A 187 7.72 60.85 -10.38
N GLY A 188 8.96 61.12 -9.95
CA GLY A 188 9.92 60.17 -9.34
C GLY A 188 10.42 58.95 -10.13
N ASN A 189 9.65 58.42 -11.08
CA ASN A 189 9.90 57.16 -11.82
C ASN A 189 9.85 57.35 -13.34
N SER A 190 9.93 58.60 -13.81
CA SER A 190 9.99 58.92 -15.23
C SER A 190 11.03 60.00 -15.53
N LEU A 191 11.59 59.97 -16.73
CA LEU A 191 12.60 60.90 -17.21
C LEU A 191 12.37 61.19 -18.70
N THR A 192 12.15 62.47 -19.04
CA THR A 192 12.04 62.92 -20.44
C THR A 192 13.36 63.54 -20.92
N LEU A 193 13.82 63.12 -22.10
CA LEU A 193 15.05 63.60 -22.74
C LEU A 193 14.90 63.66 -24.27
N PRO A 194 15.83 64.32 -25.00
CA PRO A 194 15.89 64.21 -26.45
C PRO A 194 16.01 62.76 -26.92
N MET A 195 15.39 62.42 -28.05
CA MET A 195 15.38 61.06 -28.58
C MET A 195 16.80 60.49 -28.75
N SER A 196 17.08 59.34 -28.14
CA SER A 196 18.33 58.59 -28.31
C SER A 196 18.08 57.21 -28.94
N PRO A 197 18.58 56.92 -30.16
CA PRO A 197 18.33 55.64 -30.84
C PRO A 197 18.82 54.38 -30.10
N ILE A 198 19.73 54.55 -29.14
CA ILE A 198 20.30 53.45 -28.35
C ILE A 198 19.48 53.13 -27.09
N MET A 199 18.59 54.03 -26.65
CA MET A 199 17.75 53.81 -25.47
C MET A 199 16.60 52.87 -25.81
N ARG A 200 16.45 51.78 -25.04
CA ARG A 200 15.33 50.83 -25.15
C ARG A 200 14.97 50.28 -23.76
N PRO A 201 13.81 49.63 -23.62
CA PRO A 201 13.48 48.89 -22.42
C PRO A 201 14.56 47.83 -22.08
N GLY A 202 14.88 47.73 -20.80
CA GLY A 202 15.98 46.95 -20.24
C GLY A 202 17.26 47.75 -19.98
N ALA A 203 17.46 48.90 -20.64
CA ALA A 203 18.62 49.76 -20.38
C ALA A 203 18.70 50.18 -18.91
N LYS A 204 19.92 50.23 -18.35
CA LYS A 204 20.14 50.70 -16.98
C LYS A 204 20.54 52.18 -17.03
N VAL A 205 19.65 53.07 -16.62
CA VAL A 205 19.84 54.53 -16.67
C VAL A 205 19.83 55.09 -15.25
N ASN A 206 20.90 55.78 -14.85
CA ASN A 206 21.07 56.33 -13.49
C ASN A 206 20.79 55.28 -12.39
N GLY A 207 21.22 54.03 -12.62
CA GLY A 207 21.03 52.91 -11.70
C GLY A 207 19.67 52.19 -11.79
N HIS A 208 18.69 52.73 -12.53
CA HIS A 208 17.36 52.14 -12.69
C HIS A 208 17.22 51.36 -14.00
N THR A 209 16.57 50.19 -13.94
CA THR A 209 16.23 49.41 -15.14
C THR A 209 14.97 49.99 -15.78
N ILE A 210 15.11 50.51 -16.99
CA ILE A 210 14.01 51.09 -17.75
C ILE A 210 13.04 49.99 -18.18
N THR A 211 11.77 50.12 -17.85
CA THR A 211 10.72 49.15 -18.22
C THR A 211 9.90 49.59 -19.42
N GLN A 212 9.89 50.89 -19.74
CA GLN A 212 9.14 51.43 -20.86
C GLN A 212 9.85 52.66 -21.44
N VAL A 213 9.81 52.79 -22.77
CA VAL A 213 10.30 53.95 -23.53
C VAL A 213 9.20 54.42 -24.46
N GLU A 214 8.69 55.61 -24.19
CA GLU A 214 7.74 56.30 -25.06
C GLU A 214 8.48 57.35 -25.87
N PHE A 215 8.14 57.51 -27.14
CA PHE A 215 8.74 58.49 -28.03
C PHE A 215 7.62 59.24 -28.77
N ASP A 216 7.69 60.56 -28.73
CA ASP A 216 6.73 61.47 -29.33
C ASP A 216 7.48 62.53 -30.15
N GLY A 217 7.55 62.32 -31.47
CA GLY A 217 8.16 63.22 -32.43
C GLY A 217 9.69 63.44 -32.28
N THR A 218 10.12 64.11 -31.22
CA THR A 218 11.54 64.50 -31.00
C THR A 218 12.05 64.17 -29.60
N HIS A 219 11.15 63.86 -28.66
CA HIS A 219 11.47 63.58 -27.26
C HIS A 219 11.10 62.14 -26.91
N MET A 220 11.85 61.55 -25.98
CA MET A 220 11.50 60.26 -25.39
C MET A 220 11.31 60.37 -23.88
N THR A 221 10.37 59.60 -23.35
CA THR A 221 10.09 59.45 -21.93
C THR A 221 10.46 58.04 -21.50
N LEU A 222 11.46 57.92 -20.63
CA LEU A 222 11.84 56.66 -19.99
C LEU A 222 11.02 56.49 -18.71
N ARG A 223 10.54 55.27 -18.47
CA ARG A 223 9.85 54.90 -17.22
C ARG A 223 10.48 53.63 -16.66
N TRP A 224 10.55 53.56 -15.33
CA TRP A 224 10.99 52.37 -14.59
C TRP A 224 10.01 52.06 -13.47
N GLN A 225 10.03 50.83 -12.97
CA GLN A 225 9.27 50.49 -11.77
C GLN A 225 9.91 51.15 -10.55
N GLY A 226 9.14 51.96 -9.82
CA GLY A 226 9.52 52.37 -8.47
C GLY A 226 9.34 51.20 -7.50
N LYS A 227 10.06 51.22 -6.37
CA LYS A 227 9.87 50.25 -5.26
C LYS A 227 8.47 50.27 -4.64
N GLN A 228 7.61 51.20 -5.04
CA GLN A 228 6.27 51.33 -4.47
C GLN A 228 5.25 50.57 -5.30
N LYS A 229 4.61 49.60 -4.64
CA LYS A 229 3.39 48.95 -5.14
C LYS A 229 2.37 50.01 -5.55
N THR A 230 1.63 49.75 -6.63
CA THR A 230 0.59 50.68 -7.10
C THR A 230 -0.44 50.93 -5.99
N ALA A 231 -1.12 52.08 -6.01
CA ALA A 231 -2.15 52.37 -5.03
C ALA A 231 -3.23 51.28 -5.00
N GLN A 232 -3.60 50.78 -6.18
CA GLN A 232 -4.54 49.68 -6.35
C GLN A 232 -4.01 48.37 -5.74
N GLN A 233 -2.74 48.02 -5.96
CA GLN A 233 -2.16 46.81 -5.38
C GLN A 233 -2.09 46.89 -3.85
N ARG A 234 -1.71 48.05 -3.29
CA ARG A 234 -1.75 48.27 -1.83
C ARG A 234 -3.16 48.14 -1.27
N GLN A 235 -4.14 48.72 -1.96
CA GLN A 235 -5.54 48.65 -1.54
C GLN A 235 -6.08 47.22 -1.59
N VAL A 236 -5.70 46.43 -2.60
CA VAL A 236 -6.05 45.00 -2.70
C VAL A 236 -5.37 44.23 -1.57
N GLU A 237 -4.06 44.34 -1.39
CA GLU A 237 -3.33 43.62 -0.33
C GLU A 237 -3.79 44.01 1.08
N GLN A 238 -4.22 45.26 1.27
CA GLN A 238 -4.79 45.72 2.54
C GLN A 238 -6.20 45.17 2.78
N SER A 239 -7.02 45.09 1.73
CA SER A 239 -8.37 44.53 1.82
C SER A 239 -8.37 42.99 1.88
N PHE A 240 -7.36 42.36 1.30
CA PHE A 240 -7.21 40.92 1.09
C PHE A 240 -5.80 40.46 1.49
N PRO A 241 -5.49 40.40 2.80
CA PRO A 241 -4.16 40.03 3.29
C PRO A 241 -3.75 38.61 2.90
N GLU A 242 -4.68 37.71 2.62
CA GLU A 242 -4.43 36.36 2.09
C GLU A 242 -3.90 36.36 0.65
N LEU A 243 -4.24 37.39 -0.14
CA LEU A 243 -3.63 37.61 -1.45
C LEU A 243 -2.20 38.13 -1.30
N ALA A 244 -1.98 39.00 -0.32
CA ALA A 244 -0.65 39.52 -0.01
C ALA A 244 0.30 38.42 0.48
N ALA A 245 -0.21 37.47 1.27
CA ALA A 245 0.54 36.35 1.83
C ALA A 245 0.58 35.10 0.92
N GLY A 246 -0.14 35.09 -0.20
CA GLY A 246 -0.12 33.96 -1.14
C GLY A 246 -0.91 32.73 -0.71
N PHE A 247 -1.67 32.75 0.39
CA PHE A 247 -2.40 31.58 0.92
C PHE A 247 -3.51 31.03 0.03
N HIS A 248 -3.90 31.79 -1.00
CA HIS A 248 -4.81 31.36 -2.04
C HIS A 248 -4.16 30.37 -3.03
N LEU A 249 -2.83 30.24 -3.00
CA LEU A 249 -2.06 29.31 -3.81
C LEU A 249 -1.70 28.06 -2.98
N PRO A 250 -1.59 26.88 -3.61
CA PRO A 250 -1.02 25.71 -2.95
C PRO A 250 0.37 26.04 -2.40
N THR A 251 0.56 25.78 -1.11
CA THR A 251 1.83 25.99 -0.42
C THR A 251 2.36 24.62 -0.01
N PHE A 252 3.60 24.31 -0.37
CA PHE A 252 4.22 23.05 0.04
C PHE A 252 5.10 23.23 1.29
N GLY A 253 5.23 22.14 2.04
CA GLY A 253 6.07 22.06 3.21
C GLY A 253 6.68 20.67 3.35
N ILE A 254 7.70 20.57 4.19
CA ILE A 254 8.32 19.29 4.55
C ILE A 254 8.11 19.02 6.04
N VAL A 255 7.72 17.79 6.37
CA VAL A 255 7.51 17.36 7.75
C VAL A 255 8.85 17.28 8.48
N THR A 256 8.95 17.94 9.63
CA THR A 256 10.17 17.96 10.44
C THR A 256 10.10 17.04 11.65
N ALA A 257 8.92 16.84 12.22
CA ALA A 257 8.71 15.92 13.34
C ALA A 257 7.23 15.58 13.54
N ALA A 258 6.95 14.48 14.23
CA ALA A 258 5.63 14.26 14.82
C ALA A 258 5.49 15.10 16.10
N SER A 259 4.43 15.91 16.20
CA SER A 259 4.31 16.92 17.27
C SER A 259 3.87 16.32 18.61
N ASP A 260 3.02 15.29 18.59
CA ASP A 260 2.51 14.59 19.78
C ASP A 260 2.14 13.14 19.42
N ARG A 261 1.80 12.32 20.43
CA ARG A 261 1.28 10.96 20.28
C ARG A 261 -0.16 10.89 20.76
N ALA A 262 -1.03 10.27 19.95
CA ALA A 262 -2.41 9.97 20.32
C ALA A 262 -2.50 8.70 21.19
N SER A 263 -3.49 8.65 22.08
CA SER A 263 -3.90 7.44 22.83
C SER A 263 -5.42 7.31 22.84
N ALA A 264 -5.93 6.09 23.02
CA ALA A 264 -7.37 5.80 23.00
C ALA A 264 -8.17 6.71 23.95
N GLY A 265 -9.34 7.17 23.52
CA GLY A 265 -10.23 8.08 24.27
C GLY A 265 -9.77 9.54 24.35
N GLN A 266 -8.58 9.89 23.85
CA GLN A 266 -8.12 11.27 23.86
C GLN A 266 -8.77 12.08 22.74
N ARG A 267 -9.17 13.31 23.06
CA ARG A 267 -9.70 14.25 22.08
C ARG A 267 -8.57 14.84 21.23
N ASN A 268 -8.83 14.95 19.92
CA ASN A 268 -8.05 15.76 18.99
C ASN A 268 -8.78 17.10 18.81
N ASP A 269 -8.20 18.19 19.31
CA ASP A 269 -8.79 19.53 19.25
C ASP A 269 -7.73 20.60 18.94
N PRO A 270 -8.12 21.83 18.56
CA PRO A 270 -7.16 22.88 18.21
C PRO A 270 -6.21 23.30 19.35
N PHE A 271 -6.56 23.06 20.61
CA PHE A 271 -5.69 23.39 21.74
C PHE A 271 -4.61 22.33 21.95
N ARG A 272 -4.94 21.06 21.66
CA ARG A 272 -3.98 19.96 21.63
C ARG A 272 -4.26 19.03 20.44
N PRO A 273 -3.76 19.37 19.24
CA PRO A 273 -3.92 18.53 18.07
C PRO A 273 -2.94 17.36 18.18
N ARG A 274 -3.45 16.22 18.66
CA ARG A 274 -2.65 15.01 18.95
C ARG A 274 -2.29 14.22 17.71
N TYR A 275 -3.05 14.40 16.63
CA TYR A 275 -2.77 13.84 15.31
C TYR A 275 -2.28 14.95 14.39
N ALA A 276 -1.04 15.37 14.62
CA ALA A 276 -0.42 16.51 13.98
C ALA A 276 1.10 16.33 13.83
N VAL A 277 1.69 17.09 12.91
CA VAL A 277 3.12 17.11 12.63
C VAL A 277 3.62 18.55 12.50
N ASP A 278 4.91 18.76 12.75
CA ASP A 278 5.57 20.05 12.52
C ASP A 278 6.01 20.13 11.05
N VAL A 279 5.84 21.31 10.43
CA VAL A 279 6.05 21.51 8.99
C VAL A 279 6.85 22.77 8.71
N GLN A 280 7.95 22.63 7.96
CA GLN A 280 8.70 23.76 7.40
C GLN A 280 8.19 24.07 5.98
N GLN A 281 7.71 25.29 5.74
CA GLN A 281 7.27 25.73 4.42
C GLN A 281 8.44 25.76 3.41
N LEU A 282 8.15 25.45 2.15
CA LEU A 282 9.08 25.53 1.02
C LEU A 282 8.81 26.77 0.16
N ASP A 283 9.86 27.27 -0.48
CA ASP A 283 9.77 28.30 -1.53
C ASP A 283 9.26 27.72 -2.86
N GLU A 284 9.06 28.58 -3.87
CA GLU A 284 8.61 28.15 -5.21
C GLU A 284 9.59 27.18 -5.90
N ASN A 285 10.82 27.06 -5.41
CA ASN A 285 11.85 26.18 -5.93
C ASN A 285 11.98 24.87 -5.12
N GLY A 286 11.11 24.65 -4.13
CA GLY A 286 11.11 23.47 -3.27
C GLY A 286 12.21 23.46 -2.21
N LYS A 287 12.86 24.60 -1.93
CA LYS A 287 13.84 24.73 -0.84
C LYS A 287 13.15 25.20 0.44
N PRO A 288 13.63 24.81 1.64
CA PRO A 288 13.12 25.36 2.89
C PRO A 288 13.15 26.88 2.91
N ASP A 289 11.99 27.50 3.12
CA ASP A 289 11.90 28.94 3.27
C ASP A 289 12.29 29.33 4.70
N THR A 290 13.55 29.71 4.90
CA THR A 290 14.10 30.06 6.21
C THR A 290 13.57 31.38 6.77
N GLU A 291 12.86 32.18 5.96
CA GLU A 291 12.21 33.41 6.45
C GLU A 291 10.87 33.09 7.15
N VAL A 292 10.29 31.91 6.89
CA VAL A 292 9.04 31.44 7.51
C VAL A 292 9.37 30.48 8.66
N PRO A 293 8.83 30.72 9.88
CA PRO A 293 9.03 29.81 11.01
C PRO A 293 8.36 28.45 10.76
N VAL A 294 8.87 27.42 11.43
CA VAL A 294 8.23 26.09 11.42
C VAL A 294 6.81 26.19 11.98
N PHE A 295 5.84 25.68 11.24
CA PHE A 295 4.47 25.53 11.72
C PHE A 295 4.41 24.34 12.67
N MET A 296 4.12 24.62 13.93
CA MET A 296 4.02 23.59 14.96
C MET A 296 2.64 22.95 14.96
N ALA A 297 2.59 21.64 15.15
CA ALA A 297 1.36 20.88 15.39
C ALA A 297 0.27 21.11 14.33
N VAL A 298 0.67 21.04 13.05
CA VAL A 298 -0.24 21.11 11.90
C VAL A 298 -1.04 19.81 11.81
N PRO A 299 -2.39 19.85 11.87
CA PRO A 299 -3.22 18.66 11.82
C PRO A 299 -3.00 17.82 10.54
N VAL A 300 -2.89 16.50 10.72
CA VAL A 300 -2.77 15.52 9.63
C VAL A 300 -4.19 15.10 9.17
N PRO A 301 -4.46 14.94 7.87
CA PRO A 301 -5.75 14.48 7.40
C PRO A 301 -6.00 13.01 7.78
N VAL A 302 -7.25 12.69 8.12
CA VAL A 302 -7.70 11.31 8.34
C VAL A 302 -8.35 10.81 7.06
N LEU A 303 -7.89 9.68 6.53
CA LEU A 303 -8.40 9.08 5.30
C LEU A 303 -9.70 8.30 5.60
N PHE A 304 -10.84 8.92 5.26
CA PHE A 304 -12.22 8.50 5.61
C PHE A 304 -12.40 8.32 7.13
N GLY A 305 -13.52 8.75 7.74
CA GLY A 305 -13.62 8.56 9.20
C GLY A 305 -14.78 9.20 9.94
N GLY A 306 -14.67 9.06 11.27
CA GLY A 306 -15.58 9.49 12.33
C GLY A 306 -14.90 9.33 13.70
N PRO A 307 -15.58 9.56 14.83
CA PRO A 307 -14.99 9.32 16.16
C PRO A 307 -14.50 7.88 16.30
N GLU A 308 -13.21 7.70 16.59
CA GLU A 308 -12.53 6.39 16.69
C GLU A 308 -12.57 5.54 15.40
N GLN A 309 -12.76 6.17 14.23
CA GLN A 309 -12.85 5.48 12.93
C GLN A 309 -11.96 6.16 11.89
N GLY A 310 -11.32 5.36 11.04
CA GLY A 310 -10.55 5.81 9.87
C GLY A 310 -9.21 5.12 9.73
N GLN A 311 -8.46 5.50 8.69
CA GLN A 311 -7.08 5.07 8.49
C GLN A 311 -6.12 6.14 8.99
N PHE A 312 -5.35 5.82 10.03
CA PHE A 312 -4.42 6.73 10.69
C PHE A 312 -2.98 6.31 10.41
N GLN A 313 -2.19 7.23 9.87
CA GLN A 313 -0.76 7.03 9.63
C GLN A 313 -0.05 8.37 9.69
N TYR A 314 0.88 8.53 10.64
CA TYR A 314 1.72 9.72 10.69
C TYR A 314 2.65 9.76 9.48
N PRO A 315 2.71 10.90 8.75
CA PRO A 315 3.81 11.15 7.84
C PRO A 315 5.14 11.09 8.59
N VAL A 316 6.13 10.43 8.00
CA VAL A 316 7.49 10.41 8.56
C VAL A 316 8.20 11.73 8.29
N GLU A 317 9.22 12.04 9.10
CA GLU A 317 10.11 13.18 8.83
C GLU A 317 10.66 13.14 7.40
N GLY A 318 10.72 14.30 6.75
CA GLY A 318 11.09 14.44 5.34
C GLY A 318 9.94 14.28 4.35
N THR A 319 8.72 13.95 4.81
CA THR A 319 7.55 13.83 3.92
C THR A 319 7.14 15.19 3.34
N LEU A 320 6.94 15.25 2.02
CA LEU A 320 6.39 16.42 1.34
C LEU A 320 4.87 16.51 1.54
N VAL A 321 4.39 17.67 1.97
CA VAL A 321 2.97 17.93 2.26
C VAL A 321 2.50 19.24 1.62
N GLU A 322 1.20 19.30 1.32
CA GLU A 322 0.51 20.54 0.97
C GLU A 322 -0.15 21.14 2.20
N LEU A 323 0.17 22.40 2.49
CA LEU A 323 -0.44 23.20 3.52
C LEU A 323 -1.70 23.89 2.98
N GLY A 324 -2.81 23.71 3.68
CA GLY A 324 -4.01 24.52 3.56
C GLY A 324 -4.13 25.48 4.74
N PHE A 325 -4.67 26.67 4.49
CA PHE A 325 -4.97 27.66 5.54
C PHE A 325 -6.48 27.85 5.63
N ALA A 326 -7.10 27.37 6.71
CA ALA A 326 -8.54 27.43 6.86
C ALA A 326 -9.01 28.90 6.85
N PHE A 327 -10.02 29.21 6.04
CA PHE A 327 -10.54 30.57 5.86
C PHE A 327 -9.49 31.61 5.42
N GLY A 328 -8.35 31.19 4.85
CA GLY A 328 -7.24 32.08 4.49
C GLY A 328 -6.44 32.59 5.68
N ARG A 329 -6.56 31.96 6.85
CA ARG A 329 -5.90 32.37 8.09
C ARG A 329 -4.58 31.63 8.33
N ALA A 330 -3.50 32.40 8.52
CA ALA A 330 -2.17 31.86 8.83
C ALA A 330 -2.13 31.05 10.14
N ASP A 331 -2.99 31.37 11.11
CA ASP A 331 -3.05 30.70 12.41
C ASP A 331 -3.85 29.40 12.40
N GLN A 332 -4.44 29.02 11.25
CA GLN A 332 -5.18 27.77 11.10
C GLN A 332 -4.63 26.93 9.92
N PRO A 333 -3.34 26.55 9.97
CA PRO A 333 -2.78 25.64 8.98
C PRO A 333 -3.30 24.22 9.21
N PHE A 334 -3.44 23.46 8.14
CA PHE A 334 -3.69 22.01 8.17
C PHE A 334 -3.02 21.36 6.96
N ILE A 335 -2.68 20.08 7.06
CA ILE A 335 -2.20 19.34 5.90
C ILE A 335 -3.41 18.97 5.05
N ARG A 336 -3.41 19.44 3.81
CA ARG A 336 -4.46 19.11 2.83
C ARG A 336 -4.15 17.79 2.13
N THR A 337 -2.89 17.61 1.75
CA THR A 337 -2.44 16.47 0.93
C THR A 337 -1.06 16.01 1.38
N VAL A 338 -0.85 14.69 1.48
CA VAL A 338 0.48 14.09 1.61
C VAL A 338 0.95 13.64 0.23
N LEU A 339 2.14 14.05 -0.19
CA LEU A 339 2.67 13.80 -1.54
C LEU A 339 3.77 12.74 -1.48
N GLY A 340 3.60 11.65 -2.24
CA GLY A 340 4.59 10.56 -2.35
C GLY A 340 5.81 10.86 -3.21
N SER A 341 6.13 12.15 -3.43
CA SER A 341 7.24 12.57 -4.28
C SER A 341 8.58 12.29 -3.61
N GLY A 342 9.54 11.73 -4.36
CA GLY A 342 10.87 11.39 -3.85
C GLY A 342 10.94 10.08 -3.07
N TRP A 343 9.83 9.34 -2.96
CA TRP A 343 9.80 8.05 -2.26
C TRP A 343 10.25 6.90 -3.16
N SER A 344 10.86 5.88 -2.56
CA SER A 344 10.91 4.55 -3.17
C SER A 344 9.53 3.92 -3.11
N LEU A 345 8.90 3.75 -4.27
CA LEU A 345 7.55 3.19 -4.35
C LEU A 345 7.58 1.65 -4.24
N PRO A 346 6.56 1.02 -3.65
CA PRO A 346 6.39 -0.42 -3.71
C PRO A 346 6.11 -0.89 -5.13
N ASN A 347 6.32 -2.18 -5.41
CA ASN A 347 5.92 -2.79 -6.67
C ASN A 347 4.38 -2.90 -6.72
N ILE A 348 3.75 -2.03 -7.52
CA ILE A 348 2.30 -1.96 -7.72
C ILE A 348 1.99 -1.81 -9.21
N GLN A 349 1.03 -2.60 -9.70
CA GLN A 349 0.53 -2.55 -11.08
C GLN A 349 -0.80 -1.79 -11.16
N PRO A 350 -1.14 -1.21 -12.33
CA PRO A 350 -2.47 -0.65 -12.53
C PRO A 350 -3.58 -1.66 -12.24
N GLY A 351 -4.56 -1.28 -11.43
CA GLY A 351 -5.70 -2.12 -11.03
C GLY A 351 -5.55 -2.81 -9.67
N GLU A 352 -4.33 -2.88 -9.13
CA GLU A 352 -4.09 -3.47 -7.81
C GLU A 352 -4.45 -2.52 -6.66
N GLN A 353 -4.75 -3.11 -5.50
CA GLN A 353 -4.90 -2.38 -4.24
C GLN A 353 -3.81 -2.83 -3.28
N LEU A 354 -3.07 -1.87 -2.70
CA LEU A 354 -1.96 -2.16 -1.80
C LEU A 354 -1.97 -1.19 -0.61
N THR A 355 -2.03 -1.76 0.59
CA THR A 355 -1.70 -1.05 1.83
C THR A 355 -0.43 -1.68 2.39
N GLN A 356 0.64 -0.89 2.52
CA GLN A 356 1.97 -1.42 2.84
C GLN A 356 2.69 -0.54 3.88
N GLN A 357 3.27 -1.18 4.89
CA GLN A 357 4.18 -0.53 5.83
C GLN A 357 5.65 -0.67 5.36
N ARG A 358 6.04 -1.88 4.95
CA ARG A 358 7.35 -2.23 4.35
C ARG A 358 7.21 -3.46 3.45
N GLY A 359 8.27 -3.84 2.74
CA GLY A 359 8.22 -4.90 1.72
C GLY A 359 7.61 -6.23 2.18
N GLU A 360 7.89 -6.68 3.41
CA GLU A 360 7.35 -7.93 3.96
C GLU A 360 6.03 -7.77 4.74
N VAL A 361 5.52 -6.54 4.90
CA VAL A 361 4.33 -6.25 5.72
C VAL A 361 3.31 -5.45 4.91
N TYR A 362 2.32 -6.17 4.36
CA TYR A 362 1.34 -5.60 3.45
C TYR A 362 0.01 -6.36 3.44
N GLN A 363 -1.01 -5.66 2.94
CA GLN A 363 -2.26 -6.24 2.46
C GLN A 363 -2.42 -5.87 0.98
N ARG A 364 -2.56 -6.88 0.12
CA ARG A 364 -2.62 -6.72 -1.34
C ARG A 364 -3.82 -7.44 -1.92
N THR A 365 -4.46 -6.79 -2.89
CA THR A 365 -5.39 -7.40 -3.83
C THR A 365 -4.78 -7.26 -5.22
N ASP A 366 -4.45 -8.37 -5.86
CA ASP A 366 -3.90 -8.35 -7.22
C ASP A 366 -5.01 -8.19 -8.28
N ASN A 367 -4.61 -8.06 -9.55
CA ASN A 367 -5.56 -7.87 -10.65
C ASN A 367 -6.42 -9.10 -10.95
N ALA A 368 -6.03 -10.30 -10.48
CA ALA A 368 -6.84 -11.51 -10.58
C ALA A 368 -7.85 -11.63 -9.41
N GLY A 369 -7.77 -10.74 -8.42
CA GLY A 369 -8.62 -10.77 -7.23
C GLY A 369 -8.04 -11.62 -6.09
N ASN A 370 -6.78 -12.06 -6.17
CA ASN A 370 -6.14 -12.77 -5.06
C ASN A 370 -5.87 -11.77 -3.94
N HIS A 371 -6.26 -12.15 -2.72
CA HIS A 371 -5.96 -11.39 -1.52
C HIS A 371 -4.78 -12.00 -0.77
N THR A 372 -3.82 -11.18 -0.36
CA THR A 372 -2.68 -11.59 0.45
C THR A 372 -2.54 -10.67 1.65
N LEU A 373 -2.47 -11.26 2.84
CA LEU A 373 -2.10 -10.60 4.09
C LEU A 373 -0.75 -11.17 4.54
N ALA A 374 0.29 -10.32 4.58
CA ALA A 374 1.65 -10.73 4.91
C ALA A 374 2.19 -9.93 6.09
N THR A 375 2.88 -10.62 7.01
CA THR A 375 3.68 -10.02 8.07
C THR A 375 4.84 -10.95 8.43
N ASP A 376 5.92 -10.35 8.91
CA ASP A 376 7.08 -11.01 9.50
C ASP A 376 6.97 -11.14 11.04
N GLN A 377 5.82 -10.74 11.61
CA GLN A 377 5.52 -10.80 13.04
C GLN A 377 4.24 -11.59 13.30
N THR A 378 3.39 -11.13 14.21
CA THR A 378 2.19 -11.87 14.66
C THR A 378 0.92 -11.30 14.02
N ILE A 379 0.01 -12.20 13.63
CA ILE A 379 -1.38 -11.88 13.28
C ILE A 379 -2.28 -12.31 14.44
N HIS A 380 -3.14 -11.40 14.92
CA HIS A 380 -4.16 -11.69 15.94
C HIS A 380 -5.55 -11.47 15.36
N HIS A 381 -6.37 -12.53 15.31
CA HIS A 381 -7.79 -12.43 14.97
C HIS A 381 -8.61 -12.48 16.27
N ILE A 382 -9.27 -11.37 16.61
CA ILE A 382 -10.16 -11.27 17.77
C ILE A 382 -11.56 -10.95 17.25
N ALA A 383 -12.49 -11.88 17.45
CA ALA A 383 -13.86 -11.74 16.97
C ALA A 383 -14.84 -12.42 17.93
N ALA A 384 -16.08 -11.94 17.96
CA ALA A 384 -17.18 -12.67 18.60
C ALA A 384 -17.54 -13.94 17.81
N GLN A 385 -17.39 -13.91 16.49
CA GLN A 385 -17.57 -15.04 15.59
C GLN A 385 -16.55 -14.94 14.45
N LEU A 386 -15.85 -16.03 14.16
CA LEU A 386 -14.95 -16.17 13.01
C LEU A 386 -15.47 -17.33 12.14
N GLN A 387 -15.76 -17.05 10.87
CA GLN A 387 -16.20 -18.04 9.88
C GLN A 387 -15.19 -18.09 8.74
N GLN A 388 -14.85 -19.29 8.30
CA GLN A 388 -13.94 -19.53 7.19
C GLN A 388 -14.58 -20.60 6.28
N GLU A 389 -14.79 -20.26 5.02
CA GLU A 389 -15.42 -21.11 4.03
C GLU A 389 -14.55 -21.13 2.77
N ALA A 390 -14.20 -22.33 2.30
CA ALA A 390 -13.39 -22.54 1.10
C ALA A 390 -13.65 -23.94 0.53
N ASP A 391 -13.55 -24.10 -0.79
CA ASP A 391 -13.63 -25.41 -1.46
C ASP A 391 -12.37 -26.25 -1.22
N ASP A 392 -11.20 -25.59 -1.18
CA ASP A 392 -9.92 -26.19 -0.81
C ASP A 392 -9.25 -25.31 0.27
N TYR A 393 -8.91 -25.92 1.41
CA TYR A 393 -8.25 -25.27 2.53
C TYR A 393 -6.96 -26.01 2.87
N GLN A 394 -5.83 -25.33 2.65
CA GLN A 394 -4.51 -25.87 2.94
C GLN A 394 -3.84 -25.02 4.02
N SER A 395 -3.20 -25.68 4.98
CA SER A 395 -2.48 -25.02 6.06
C SER A 395 -1.17 -25.73 6.36
N HIS A 396 -0.11 -24.95 6.55
CA HIS A 396 1.23 -25.44 6.85
C HIS A 396 1.73 -24.76 8.13
N PHE A 397 1.96 -25.54 9.17
CA PHE A 397 2.35 -25.04 10.48
C PHE A 397 3.65 -25.68 10.94
N GLY A 398 4.53 -24.90 11.58
CA GLY A 398 5.65 -25.46 12.34
C GLY A 398 5.22 -26.04 13.69
N ASN A 399 4.26 -25.39 14.34
CA ASN A 399 3.58 -25.85 15.55
C ASN A 399 2.09 -25.44 15.47
N HIS A 400 1.19 -26.31 15.91
CA HIS A 400 -0.24 -26.05 15.97
C HIS A 400 -0.78 -26.46 17.34
N HIS A 401 -1.36 -25.51 18.05
CA HIS A 401 -1.93 -25.72 19.37
C HIS A 401 -3.30 -25.06 19.44
N THR A 402 -4.30 -25.82 19.87
CA THR A 402 -5.68 -25.38 19.94
C THR A 402 -6.22 -25.70 21.33
N THR A 403 -6.76 -24.68 21.99
CA THR A 403 -7.47 -24.81 23.27
C THR A 403 -8.93 -24.44 23.04
N VAL A 404 -9.84 -25.36 23.35
CA VAL A 404 -11.29 -25.16 23.18
C VAL A 404 -11.95 -25.27 24.54
N ALA A 405 -12.64 -24.21 24.97
CA ALA A 405 -13.27 -24.16 26.28
C ALA A 405 -14.59 -24.95 26.36
N GLN A 406 -15.23 -25.21 25.22
CA GLN A 406 -16.49 -25.94 25.12
C GLN A 406 -16.31 -27.16 24.20
N HIS A 407 -17.01 -27.19 23.06
CA HIS A 407 -17.03 -28.34 22.16
C HIS A 407 -16.14 -28.11 20.95
N SER A 408 -15.43 -29.17 20.54
CA SER A 408 -14.69 -29.23 19.28
C SER A 408 -15.27 -30.39 18.46
N THR A 409 -15.95 -30.08 17.37
CA THR A 409 -16.59 -31.07 16.50
C THR A 409 -15.90 -31.06 15.14
N GLU A 410 -15.58 -32.25 14.63
CA GLU A 410 -15.05 -32.42 13.28
C GLU A 410 -15.92 -33.42 12.52
N GLU A 411 -16.66 -32.92 11.53
CA GLU A 411 -17.50 -33.73 10.64
C GLU A 411 -16.77 -33.92 9.31
N VAL A 412 -16.25 -35.13 9.08
CA VAL A 412 -15.49 -35.46 7.88
C VAL A 412 -16.25 -36.52 7.07
N ALA A 413 -16.91 -36.09 6.00
CA ALA A 413 -17.66 -37.00 5.12
C ALA A 413 -16.76 -37.98 4.34
N GLY A 414 -15.53 -37.55 4.04
CA GLY A 414 -14.50 -38.36 3.38
C GLY A 414 -13.65 -39.15 4.39
N ARG A 415 -12.32 -38.99 4.30
CA ARG A 415 -11.36 -39.64 5.18
C ARG A 415 -10.66 -38.62 6.07
N LYS A 416 -10.67 -38.84 7.38
CA LYS A 416 -9.73 -38.20 8.31
C LYS A 416 -8.51 -39.09 8.49
N LEU A 417 -7.31 -38.57 8.23
CA LEU A 417 -6.04 -39.27 8.42
C LEU A 417 -5.20 -38.51 9.45
N ILE A 418 -4.74 -39.20 10.49
CA ILE A 418 -3.82 -38.66 11.50
C ILE A 418 -2.58 -39.54 11.47
N GLU A 419 -1.45 -38.96 11.08
CA GLU A 419 -0.15 -39.62 11.07
C GLU A 419 0.80 -38.88 12.01
N ALA A 420 1.33 -39.59 13.00
CA ALA A 420 2.31 -39.07 13.93
C ALA A 420 3.49 -40.04 14.00
N LEU A 421 4.71 -39.55 13.76
CA LEU A 421 5.93 -40.34 13.92
C LEU A 421 6.30 -40.57 15.40
N GLY A 422 5.84 -39.69 16.28
CA GLY A 422 6.03 -39.80 17.73
C GLY A 422 4.91 -40.61 18.36
N ALA A 423 3.99 -39.92 19.05
CA ALA A 423 2.88 -40.53 19.75
C ALA A 423 1.56 -39.83 19.38
N ILE A 424 0.46 -40.57 19.56
CA ILE A 424 -0.90 -40.04 19.62
C ILE A 424 -1.43 -40.40 21.00
N GLU A 425 -1.77 -39.38 21.80
CA GLU A 425 -2.35 -39.55 23.13
C GLU A 425 -3.80 -39.08 23.12
N LEU A 426 -4.73 -39.99 23.44
CA LEU A 426 -6.15 -39.71 23.57
C LEU A 426 -6.53 -39.92 25.03
N LEU A 427 -6.87 -38.83 25.72
CA LEU A 427 -7.25 -38.82 27.13
C LEU A 427 -8.65 -38.26 27.25
N ALA A 428 -9.55 -39.00 27.91
CA ALA A 428 -10.88 -38.56 28.25
C ALA A 428 -11.07 -38.64 29.78
N GLY A 429 -11.69 -37.62 30.36
CA GLY A 429 -12.02 -37.61 31.80
C GLY A 429 -13.26 -38.43 32.14
N ASP A 430 -14.09 -38.71 31.15
CA ASP A 430 -15.30 -39.54 31.22
C ASP A 430 -15.16 -40.65 30.16
N ASP A 431 -16.03 -40.69 29.15
CA ASP A 431 -15.99 -41.74 28.13
C ASP A 431 -15.09 -41.41 26.92
N LEU A 432 -14.42 -42.46 26.41
CA LEU A 432 -13.82 -42.49 25.07
C LEU A 432 -14.51 -43.60 24.26
N GLU A 433 -15.31 -43.22 23.27
CA GLU A 433 -16.03 -44.15 22.41
C GLU A 433 -15.37 -44.27 21.03
N LEU A 434 -15.07 -45.51 20.61
CA LEU A 434 -14.54 -45.83 19.30
C LEU A 434 -15.49 -46.82 18.60
N ALA A 435 -16.10 -46.39 17.51
CA ALA A 435 -17.05 -47.20 16.76
C ALA A 435 -16.77 -47.12 15.24
N THR A 436 -16.94 -48.25 14.55
CA THR A 436 -16.78 -48.35 13.10
C THR A 436 -17.90 -49.22 12.52
N LEU A 437 -18.43 -48.88 11.34
CA LEU A 437 -19.42 -49.72 10.66
C LEU A 437 -18.85 -51.02 10.10
N ALA A 438 -17.57 -51.02 9.75
CA ALA A 438 -16.88 -52.18 9.20
C ALA A 438 -15.90 -52.77 10.23
N ASN A 439 -14.61 -52.61 9.99
CA ASN A 439 -13.57 -53.22 10.80
C ASN A 439 -12.84 -52.20 11.66
N LEU A 440 -12.62 -52.54 12.93
CA LEU A 440 -11.68 -51.85 13.82
C LEU A 440 -10.43 -52.73 13.96
N HIS A 441 -9.28 -52.20 13.54
CA HIS A 441 -7.99 -52.88 13.67
C HIS A 441 -7.14 -52.18 14.73
N LEU A 442 -6.71 -52.93 15.76
CA LEU A 442 -5.78 -52.47 16.78
C LEU A 442 -4.56 -53.38 16.76
N VAL A 443 -3.43 -52.84 16.29
CA VAL A 443 -2.19 -53.61 16.11
C VAL A 443 -1.08 -52.95 16.91
N ALA A 444 -0.41 -53.73 17.76
CA ALA A 444 0.77 -53.30 18.50
C ALA A 444 1.91 -54.29 18.18
N ALA A 445 3.07 -53.75 17.79
CA ALA A 445 4.28 -54.57 17.58
C ALA A 445 5.01 -54.87 18.91
N GLY A 446 4.86 -53.97 19.89
CA GLY A 446 5.38 -54.13 21.24
C GLY A 446 4.33 -54.71 22.18
N GLU A 447 4.18 -54.08 23.34
CA GLU A 447 3.21 -54.48 24.35
C GLU A 447 1.83 -53.84 24.12
N ARG A 448 0.78 -54.61 24.39
CA ARG A 448 -0.59 -54.10 24.56
C ARG A 448 -1.02 -54.41 26.00
N VAL A 449 -1.48 -53.39 26.71
CA VAL A 449 -2.00 -53.51 28.09
C VAL A 449 -3.43 -53.00 28.13
N ASP A 450 -4.36 -53.86 28.55
CA ASP A 450 -5.76 -53.50 28.81
C ASP A 450 -6.02 -53.63 30.32
N VAL A 451 -6.28 -52.51 31.00
CA VAL A 451 -6.61 -52.48 32.44
C VAL A 451 -8.05 -52.02 32.61
N THR A 452 -8.89 -52.85 33.22
CA THR A 452 -10.30 -52.53 33.48
C THR A 452 -10.56 -52.59 34.99
N GLY A 453 -11.03 -51.48 35.58
CA GLY A 453 -11.29 -51.40 37.03
C GLY A 453 -12.60 -52.04 37.48
N ALA A 454 -13.50 -52.33 36.55
CA ALA A 454 -14.81 -52.92 36.81
C ALA A 454 -15.07 -54.12 35.86
N ASN A 455 -16.15 -54.08 35.09
CA ASN A 455 -16.54 -55.19 34.22
C ASN A 455 -15.82 -55.09 32.87
N TYR A 456 -15.15 -56.17 32.46
CA TYR A 456 -14.69 -56.37 31.08
C TYR A 456 -15.70 -57.27 30.34
N GLN A 457 -16.33 -56.74 29.29
CA GLN A 457 -17.27 -57.48 28.46
C GLN A 457 -16.71 -57.64 27.05
N HIS A 458 -16.59 -58.88 26.59
CA HIS A 458 -16.12 -59.21 25.26
C HIS A 458 -17.06 -60.24 24.62
N SER A 459 -17.84 -59.79 23.64
CA SER A 459 -18.83 -60.61 22.94
C SER A 459 -18.44 -60.75 21.48
N ILE A 460 -18.34 -61.99 21.00
CA ILE A 460 -18.02 -62.31 19.61
C ILE A 460 -19.22 -63.03 18.99
N GLY A 461 -19.77 -62.48 17.90
CA GLY A 461 -20.86 -63.12 17.16
C GLY A 461 -20.41 -64.26 16.23
N GLY A 462 -19.13 -64.25 15.84
CA GLY A 462 -18.48 -65.31 15.07
C GLY A 462 -17.40 -66.03 15.88
N ASP A 463 -16.30 -66.40 15.22
CA ASP A 463 -15.22 -67.14 15.85
C ASP A 463 -14.22 -66.23 16.59
N SER A 464 -13.74 -66.69 17.74
CA SER A 464 -12.60 -66.08 18.44
C SER A 464 -11.40 -67.02 18.39
N THR A 465 -10.26 -66.51 17.92
CA THR A 465 -8.99 -67.25 17.87
C THR A 465 -7.94 -66.49 18.67
N THR A 466 -7.33 -67.17 19.63
CA THR A 466 -6.22 -66.64 20.42
C THR A 466 -5.03 -67.59 20.29
N THR A 467 -3.90 -67.06 19.83
CA THR A 467 -2.65 -67.82 19.70
C THR A 467 -1.63 -67.23 20.66
N ILE A 468 -1.19 -68.02 21.63
CA ILE A 468 -0.20 -67.64 22.62
C ILE A 468 1.02 -68.52 22.40
N THR A 469 2.13 -67.93 21.97
CA THR A 469 3.38 -68.66 21.71
C THR A 469 4.21 -68.86 22.98
N GLY A 470 4.03 -67.96 23.96
CA GLY A 470 4.58 -68.08 25.31
C GLY A 470 3.58 -68.74 26.27
N ASP A 471 3.59 -68.26 27.51
CA ASP A 471 2.74 -68.78 28.57
C ASP A 471 1.43 -67.97 28.70
N GLU A 472 0.33 -68.67 28.97
CA GLU A 472 -0.93 -68.06 29.40
C GLU A 472 -1.10 -68.25 30.91
N GLN A 473 -1.31 -67.15 31.63
CA GLN A 473 -1.67 -67.19 33.05
C GLN A 473 -3.03 -66.54 33.28
N ARG A 474 -3.97 -67.31 33.83
CA ARG A 474 -5.28 -66.81 34.25
C ARG A 474 -5.50 -67.05 35.73
N THR A 475 -5.67 -65.96 36.48
CA THR A 475 -6.00 -66.01 37.92
C THR A 475 -7.40 -65.48 38.13
N THR A 476 -8.26 -66.29 38.76
CA THR A 476 -9.64 -65.90 39.09
C THR A 476 -9.86 -66.14 40.57
N GLN A 477 -10.16 -65.09 41.33
CA GLN A 477 -10.43 -65.19 42.76
C GLN A 477 -11.85 -65.69 43.06
N GLY A 478 -12.80 -65.34 42.18
CA GLY A 478 -14.17 -65.83 42.21
C GLY A 478 -14.34 -67.12 41.41
N ASN A 479 -15.56 -67.34 40.95
CA ASN A 479 -15.90 -68.53 40.17
C ASN A 479 -15.51 -68.35 38.69
N THR A 480 -15.02 -69.41 38.07
CA THR A 480 -14.98 -69.55 36.60
C THR A 480 -16.10 -70.49 36.18
N THR A 481 -16.90 -70.09 35.20
CA THR A 481 -17.90 -70.94 34.54
C THR A 481 -17.57 -71.02 33.06
N GLU A 482 -17.43 -72.23 32.53
CA GLU A 482 -17.30 -72.48 31.10
C GLU A 482 -18.47 -73.35 30.66
N GLN A 483 -19.33 -72.82 29.79
CA GLN A 483 -20.47 -73.54 29.24
C GLN A 483 -20.25 -73.77 27.75
N ILE A 484 -20.17 -75.04 27.34
CA ILE A 484 -19.89 -75.44 25.97
C ILE A 484 -20.97 -76.43 25.55
N THR A 485 -21.79 -76.04 24.57
CA THR A 485 -22.84 -76.90 24.00
C THR A 485 -22.25 -77.97 23.08
N GLY A 486 -21.15 -77.63 22.38
CA GLY A 486 -20.41 -78.55 21.54
C GLY A 486 -19.35 -79.34 22.32
N ASN A 487 -18.30 -79.75 21.60
CA ASN A 487 -17.20 -80.49 22.22
C ASN A 487 -16.16 -79.54 22.84
N LYS A 488 -15.74 -79.86 24.07
CA LYS A 488 -14.52 -79.29 24.66
C LYS A 488 -13.36 -80.27 24.47
N SER A 489 -12.31 -79.85 23.78
CA SER A 489 -11.06 -80.62 23.66
C SER A 489 -9.95 -79.94 24.45
N SER A 490 -9.20 -80.71 25.24
CA SER A 490 -8.03 -80.24 25.96
C SER A 490 -6.90 -81.23 25.74
N GLN A 491 -5.82 -80.76 25.11
CA GLN A 491 -4.64 -81.55 24.81
C GLN A 491 -3.45 -80.91 25.51
N ALA A 492 -2.90 -81.61 26.49
CA ALA A 492 -1.73 -81.18 27.24
C ALA A 492 -0.84 -82.37 27.52
N LYS A 493 0.47 -82.14 27.67
CA LYS A 493 1.41 -83.18 28.13
C LYS A 493 1.01 -83.70 29.52
N THR A 494 0.55 -82.81 30.40
CA THR A 494 0.01 -83.13 31.72
C THR A 494 -1.18 -82.22 31.99
N GLN A 495 -2.28 -82.77 32.51
CA GLN A 495 -3.41 -82.00 33.02
C GLN A 495 -3.54 -82.23 34.52
N THR A 496 -3.47 -81.14 35.29
CA THR A 496 -3.52 -81.17 36.76
C THR A 496 -4.82 -80.50 37.23
N ILE A 497 -5.68 -81.25 37.91
CA ILE A 497 -6.95 -80.74 38.46
C ILE A 497 -6.88 -80.90 39.99
N LEU A 498 -6.85 -79.78 40.71
CA LEU A 498 -6.75 -79.74 42.16
C LEU A 498 -7.95 -79.01 42.74
N GLY A 499 -8.53 -79.56 43.78
CA GLY A 499 -9.62 -78.95 44.53
C GLY A 499 -10.03 -79.82 45.70
N ASN A 500 -10.71 -79.22 46.69
CA ASN A 500 -11.24 -79.97 47.84
C ASN A 500 -12.31 -81.00 47.41
N SER A 501 -13.00 -80.73 46.30
CA SER A 501 -13.94 -81.65 45.66
C SER A 501 -13.79 -81.55 44.14
N ILE A 502 -13.73 -82.70 43.48
CA ILE A 502 -13.64 -82.81 42.02
C ILE A 502 -14.87 -83.59 41.52
N VAL A 503 -15.62 -82.96 40.61
CA VAL A 503 -16.79 -83.58 39.98
C VAL A 503 -16.49 -83.89 38.52
N LEU A 504 -16.35 -85.17 38.22
CA LEU A 504 -16.21 -85.71 36.87
C LEU A 504 -17.41 -86.60 36.60
N GLY A 505 -18.37 -86.13 35.81
CA GLY A 505 -19.57 -86.89 35.50
C GLY A 505 -20.68 -86.08 34.86
N ASN A 506 -21.90 -86.61 34.89
CA ASN A 506 -23.05 -86.14 34.10
C ASN A 506 -24.13 -85.43 34.93
N GLY A 507 -23.78 -84.92 36.11
CA GLY A 507 -24.72 -84.28 37.05
C GLY A 507 -25.43 -85.25 37.99
N THR A 508 -25.68 -86.50 37.56
CA THR A 508 -26.29 -87.55 38.41
C THR A 508 -25.23 -88.41 39.10
N HIS A 509 -24.15 -88.71 38.40
CA HIS A 509 -23.08 -89.57 38.92
C HIS A 509 -21.73 -88.85 38.90
N ASN A 510 -20.87 -89.15 39.87
CA ASN A 510 -19.49 -88.69 39.96
C ASN A 510 -18.55 -89.91 39.87
N MET A 511 -17.60 -89.88 38.95
CA MET A 511 -16.64 -90.97 38.71
C MET A 511 -15.84 -91.35 39.96
N LEU A 512 -15.32 -90.38 40.71
CA LEU A 512 -14.54 -90.64 41.91
C LEU A 512 -15.39 -91.29 43.00
N THR A 513 -16.62 -90.81 43.20
CA THR A 513 -17.57 -91.41 44.15
C THR A 513 -17.89 -92.85 43.76
N LEU A 514 -18.13 -93.10 42.48
CA LEU A 514 -18.37 -94.46 41.97
C LEU A 514 -17.14 -95.36 42.19
N MET A 515 -15.93 -94.86 41.94
CA MET A 515 -14.69 -95.61 42.19
C MET A 515 -14.49 -95.93 43.67
N ILE A 516 -14.74 -94.96 44.57
CA ILE A 516 -14.69 -95.19 46.03
C ILE A 516 -15.71 -96.24 46.44
N GLY A 517 -16.95 -96.14 45.94
CA GLY A 517 -18.00 -97.13 46.20
C GLY A 517 -17.64 -98.53 45.69
N MET A 518 -17.00 -98.63 44.52
CA MET A 518 -16.47 -99.90 44.02
C MET A 518 -15.39 -100.45 44.95
N MET A 519 -14.42 -99.63 45.36
CA MET A 519 -13.35 -100.05 46.27
C MET A 519 -13.89 -100.54 47.61
N ALA A 520 -14.90 -99.87 48.17
CA ALA A 520 -15.57 -100.31 49.39
C ALA A 520 -16.26 -101.66 49.22
N ASN A 521 -17.02 -101.85 48.12
CA ASN A 521 -17.66 -103.14 47.84
C ASN A 521 -16.66 -104.28 47.62
N VAL A 522 -15.52 -104.01 46.99
CA VAL A 522 -14.43 -104.99 46.85
C VAL A 522 -13.82 -105.31 48.21
N GLN A 523 -13.53 -104.30 49.03
CA GLN A 523 -12.97 -104.49 50.37
C GLN A 523 -13.92 -105.32 51.26
N ASP A 524 -15.21 -105.00 51.27
CA ASP A 524 -16.20 -105.72 52.06
C ASP A 524 -16.34 -107.18 51.59
N ALA A 525 -16.37 -107.41 50.28
CA ALA A 525 -16.38 -108.76 49.73
C ALA A 525 -15.15 -109.57 50.16
N LEU A 526 -13.96 -108.97 50.15
CA LEU A 526 -12.72 -109.61 50.62
C LEU A 526 -12.78 -109.91 52.13
N ASN A 527 -13.26 -108.98 52.95
CA ASN A 527 -13.42 -109.20 54.40
C ASN A 527 -14.40 -110.35 54.69
N LYS A 528 -15.51 -110.44 53.94
CA LYS A 528 -16.46 -111.56 54.07
C LYS A 528 -15.84 -112.90 53.70
N LEU A 529 -15.01 -112.92 52.64
CA LEU A 529 -14.27 -114.10 52.24
C LEU A 529 -13.19 -114.48 53.26
N ASP A 530 -12.53 -113.53 53.92
CA ASP A 530 -11.52 -113.84 54.94
C ASP A 530 -12.16 -114.48 56.19
N SER A 531 -13.27 -113.92 56.68
CA SER A 531 -13.94 -114.39 57.90
C SER A 531 -14.87 -115.60 57.70
N HIS A 532 -14.84 -116.26 56.54
CA HIS A 532 -15.81 -117.31 56.24
C HIS A 532 -15.54 -118.60 57.00
N THR A 533 -16.60 -119.36 57.27
CA THR A 533 -16.51 -120.70 57.86
C THR A 533 -17.36 -121.69 57.09
N HIS A 534 -16.94 -122.96 57.13
CA HIS A 534 -17.66 -124.09 56.55
C HIS A 534 -18.31 -124.92 57.66
N PRO A 535 -19.65 -125.06 57.68
CA PRO A 535 -20.33 -125.88 58.69
C PRO A 535 -19.96 -127.37 58.61
N ASN A 536 -19.70 -127.89 57.40
CA ASN A 536 -19.10 -129.20 57.13
C ASN A 536 -18.58 -129.26 55.67
N HIS A 537 -17.92 -130.36 55.28
CA HIS A 537 -17.31 -130.54 53.95
C HIS A 537 -18.32 -130.59 52.78
N ASN A 538 -19.63 -130.67 53.04
CA ASN A 538 -20.69 -130.76 52.02
C ASN A 538 -21.71 -129.61 52.08
N THR A 539 -21.47 -128.55 52.88
CA THR A 539 -22.34 -127.36 52.92
C THR A 539 -21.62 -126.11 52.42
N PRO A 540 -22.34 -125.22 51.72
CA PRO A 540 -21.78 -123.94 51.30
C PRO A 540 -21.30 -123.08 52.48
N PRO A 541 -20.36 -122.16 52.25
CA PRO A 541 -19.85 -121.28 53.30
C PRO A 541 -20.95 -120.39 53.89
N ASN A 542 -20.81 -120.02 55.16
CA ASN A 542 -21.78 -119.19 55.91
C ASN A 542 -22.06 -117.80 55.30
N VAL A 543 -21.19 -117.33 54.40
CA VAL A 543 -21.31 -116.05 53.68
C VAL A 543 -21.81 -116.20 52.24
N GLN A 544 -22.27 -117.40 51.84
CA GLN A 544 -22.83 -117.63 50.51
C GLN A 544 -24.01 -116.67 50.25
N GLY A 545 -24.01 -115.99 49.11
CA GLY A 545 -24.99 -114.96 48.74
C GLY A 545 -24.58 -113.52 49.10
N GLN A 546 -23.82 -113.31 50.19
CA GLN A 546 -23.33 -111.97 50.55
C GLN A 546 -22.28 -111.48 49.53
N VAL A 547 -21.35 -112.35 49.15
CA VAL A 547 -20.33 -112.06 48.11
C VAL A 547 -21.00 -111.81 46.74
N ALA A 548 -22.07 -112.55 46.42
CA ALA A 548 -22.83 -112.32 45.19
C ALA A 548 -23.53 -110.95 45.17
N GLY A 549 -24.04 -110.48 46.32
CA GLY A 549 -24.61 -109.14 46.47
C GLY A 549 -23.61 -108.01 46.19
N HIS A 550 -22.38 -108.13 46.71
CA HIS A 550 -21.30 -107.19 46.40
C HIS A 550 -20.92 -107.21 44.91
N ALA A 551 -20.91 -108.38 44.27
CA ALA A 551 -20.68 -108.49 42.83
C ALA A 551 -21.79 -107.76 42.02
N THR A 552 -23.05 -107.86 42.44
CA THR A 552 -24.15 -107.11 41.82
C THR A 552 -23.98 -105.59 41.99
N ALA A 553 -23.60 -105.11 43.18
CA ALA A 553 -23.38 -103.68 43.43
C ALA A 553 -22.21 -103.10 42.59
N ILE A 554 -21.14 -103.88 42.40
CA ILE A 554 -20.06 -103.54 41.47
C ILE A 554 -20.58 -103.49 40.03
N GLY A 555 -21.45 -104.43 39.64
CA GLY A 555 -22.13 -104.42 38.34
C GLY A 555 -22.93 -103.14 38.09
N THR A 556 -23.70 -102.67 39.07
CA THR A 556 -24.40 -101.38 39.01
C THR A 556 -23.43 -100.21 38.87
N THR A 557 -22.34 -100.22 39.64
CA THR A 557 -21.30 -99.18 39.56
C THR A 557 -20.68 -99.11 38.15
N LYS A 558 -20.42 -100.27 37.53
CA LYS A 558 -19.95 -100.37 36.14
C LYS A 558 -20.96 -99.75 35.16
N THR A 559 -22.25 -100.09 35.26
CA THR A 559 -23.30 -99.52 34.40
C THR A 559 -23.34 -98.00 34.53
N ASN A 560 -23.22 -97.48 35.76
CA ASN A 560 -23.20 -96.03 35.99
C ASN A 560 -21.95 -95.38 35.38
N LEU A 561 -20.77 -96.01 35.45
CA LEU A 561 -19.56 -95.51 34.78
C LEU A 561 -19.68 -95.51 33.25
N GLN A 562 -20.36 -96.49 32.66
CA GLN A 562 -20.62 -96.52 31.21
C GLN A 562 -21.50 -95.36 30.74
N SER A 563 -22.26 -94.72 31.63
CA SER A 563 -23.02 -93.50 31.28
C SER A 563 -22.14 -92.28 30.97
N PHE A 564 -20.83 -92.34 31.23
CA PHE A 564 -19.89 -91.26 30.93
C PHE A 564 -19.15 -91.40 29.59
N THR A 565 -19.24 -92.56 28.93
CA THR A 565 -18.38 -92.85 27.76
C THR A 565 -18.91 -92.31 26.43
N GLY A 566 -20.07 -91.65 26.42
CA GLY A 566 -20.71 -91.13 25.21
C GLY A 566 -21.31 -92.22 24.34
#